data_AF-A0A3M1HFD6-F1
#
_entry.id   AF-A0A3M1HFD6-F1
#
_cell.length_a   1.000
_cell.length_b   1.000
_cell.length_c   1.000
_cell.angle_alpha   90.00
_cell.angle_beta   90.00
_cell.angle_gamma   90.00
#
_symmetry.space_group_name_H-M   'P 1'
#
loop_
_entity.id
_entity.type
_entity.pdbx_description
1 polymer ?
#
loop_
_entity_poly.entity_id
_entity_poly.type
_entity_poly.pdbx_seq_one_letter_code
_entity_poly.pdbx_strand_id
1 'polypeptide(L)'
;MLSRRAWFTLIGLALLSLLVASAAIFLVQRAAPFPLGHPAFGTPWEPRVPWERHHGAFPWQEGHRFPDADRPIFSQASPWWVLGRVLASEVFFFIIGALVVALMPRRMQALLAALQARERSTGLLGIGFLSGVLFVALAVLAAFSLIGLPFLPLLLILFALAWGVGLVAAAIRLGQWVGTLTRIPDRHILLDLALGVLAFFTLGSIPLLGVLTLFLAGLWGLGTVIATRMGDPSGWQLTWPEETPSTDDIA
;
A
#
# COMPACT_ATOMS: atom_id res chain seq x y z
N MET A 1 25.26 -11.50 -12.59
CA MET A 1 26.09 -10.50 -11.89
C MET A 1 25.59 -9.11 -12.27
N LEU A 2 25.19 -8.27 -11.30
CA LEU A 2 24.75 -6.89 -11.61
C LEU A 2 25.92 -6.05 -12.14
N SER A 3 25.68 -5.25 -13.18
CA SER A 3 26.69 -4.33 -13.71
C SER A 3 27.05 -3.24 -12.68
N ARG A 4 28.31 -2.78 -12.66
CA ARG A 4 28.75 -1.67 -11.77
C ARG A 4 27.83 -0.44 -11.86
N ARG A 5 27.28 -0.16 -13.05
CA ARG A 5 26.37 0.96 -13.29
C ARG A 5 25.04 0.80 -12.55
N ALA A 6 24.48 -0.42 -12.51
CA ALA A 6 23.26 -0.72 -11.78
C ALA A 6 23.43 -0.50 -10.26
N TRP A 7 24.62 -0.82 -9.74
CA TRP A 7 24.94 -0.58 -8.32
C TRP A 7 24.92 0.91 -7.96
N PHE A 8 25.52 1.77 -8.80
CA PHE A 8 25.49 3.22 -8.57
C PHE A 8 24.09 3.81 -8.65
N THR A 9 23.24 3.34 -9.57
CA THR A 9 21.84 3.80 -9.65
C THR A 9 21.02 3.38 -8.44
N LEU A 10 21.23 2.16 -7.93
CA LEU A 10 20.54 1.68 -6.73
C LEU A 10 20.99 2.47 -5.48
N ILE A 11 22.30 2.66 -5.29
CA ILE A 11 22.82 3.49 -4.20
C ILE A 11 22.29 4.93 -4.32
N GLY A 12 22.35 5.51 -5.53
CA GLY A 12 21.91 6.89 -5.76
C GLY A 12 20.43 7.08 -5.46
N LEU A 13 19.57 6.16 -5.92
CA LEU A 13 18.14 6.19 -5.60
C LEU A 13 17.88 5.90 -4.11
N ALA A 14 18.65 5.02 -3.46
CA ALA A 14 18.52 4.73 -2.04
C ALA A 14 18.85 5.95 -1.20
N LEU A 15 19.95 6.64 -1.51
CA LEU A 15 20.34 7.88 -0.87
C LEU A 15 19.34 9.00 -1.14
N LEU A 16 18.84 9.12 -2.38
CA LEU A 16 17.82 10.11 -2.73
C LEU A 16 16.53 9.86 -1.96
N SER A 17 16.05 8.60 -1.94
CA SER A 17 14.90 8.15 -1.15
C SER A 17 15.07 8.52 0.33
N LEU A 18 16.24 8.23 0.91
CA LEU A 18 16.56 8.52 2.30
C LEU A 18 16.53 10.03 2.58
N LEU A 19 17.08 10.82 1.65
CA LEU A 19 17.14 12.28 1.75
C LEU A 19 15.76 12.90 1.64
N VAL A 20 14.93 12.42 0.70
CA VAL A 20 13.54 12.89 0.55
C VAL A 20 12.71 12.49 1.78
N ALA A 21 12.85 11.26 2.29
CA ALA A 21 12.18 10.83 3.51
C ALA A 21 12.60 11.68 4.73
N SER A 22 13.90 11.93 4.89
CA SER A 22 14.41 12.80 5.95
C SER A 22 13.87 14.23 5.82
N ALA A 23 13.83 14.77 4.61
CA ALA A 23 13.30 16.10 4.34
C ALA A 23 11.79 16.18 4.60
N ALA A 24 11.03 15.17 4.21
CA ALA A 24 9.59 15.09 4.47
C ALA A 24 9.29 14.99 5.96
N ILE A 25 10.01 14.15 6.71
CA ILE A 25 9.89 14.07 8.18
C ILE A 25 10.20 15.42 8.82
N PHE A 26 11.30 16.06 8.40
CA PHE A 26 11.68 17.38 8.92
C PHE A 26 10.65 18.45 8.58
N LEU A 27 10.10 18.44 7.36
CA LEU A 27 9.03 19.35 6.95
C LEU A 27 7.74 19.10 7.72
N VAL A 28 7.35 17.85 7.98
CA VAL A 28 6.20 17.53 8.84
C VAL A 28 6.46 18.05 10.25
N GLN A 29 7.64 17.82 10.83
CA GLN A 29 7.99 18.35 12.16
C GLN A 29 7.99 19.88 12.22
N ARG A 30 8.38 20.54 11.13
CA ARG A 30 8.44 22.02 11.05
C ARG A 30 7.08 22.65 10.75
N ALA A 31 6.29 22.03 9.87
CA ALA A 31 4.97 22.51 9.44
C ALA A 31 3.86 22.11 10.42
N ALA A 32 4.13 21.17 11.32
CA ALA A 32 3.27 20.84 12.44
C ALA A 32 3.81 21.47 13.74
N PRO A 33 3.61 22.78 13.99
CA PRO A 33 3.27 23.20 15.34
C PRO A 33 1.81 22.82 15.56
N PHE A 34 1.41 21.57 15.33
CA PHE A 34 0.09 21.14 15.76
C PHE A 34 0.19 20.96 17.26
N PRO A 35 -0.47 21.80 18.08
CA PRO A 35 -0.57 21.55 19.51
C PRO A 35 -1.50 20.36 19.71
N LEU A 36 -1.05 19.15 19.38
CA LEU A 36 -1.72 17.92 19.81
C LEU A 36 -1.49 17.67 21.32
N GLY A 37 -0.80 18.59 22.01
CA GLY A 37 -0.48 18.52 23.44
C GLY A 37 -1.37 19.36 24.36
N HIS A 38 -2.31 20.14 23.84
CA HIS A 38 -3.40 20.63 24.67
C HIS A 38 -4.69 20.03 24.14
N PRO A 39 -5.33 19.07 24.85
CA PRO A 39 -6.76 18.95 24.70
C PRO A 39 -7.34 20.35 24.95
N ALA A 40 -7.77 21.02 23.90
CA ALA A 40 -8.69 22.16 24.00
C ALA A 40 -10.08 21.71 24.51
N PHE A 41 -10.18 20.48 25.04
CA PHE A 41 -11.16 20.07 26.01
C PHE A 41 -10.74 20.49 27.43
N GLY A 42 -10.41 21.77 27.61
CA GLY A 42 -10.96 22.47 28.77
C GLY A 42 -12.41 22.73 28.39
N THR A 43 -13.32 21.86 28.81
CA THR A 43 -14.75 22.03 28.57
C THR A 43 -15.17 23.41 29.07
N PRO A 44 -15.76 24.30 28.24
CA PRO A 44 -16.22 25.63 28.66
C PRO A 44 -17.28 25.60 29.78
N TRP A 45 -17.80 24.42 30.10
CA TRP A 45 -18.84 24.20 31.10
C TRP A 45 -18.32 23.52 32.36
N GLU A 46 -17.01 23.38 32.59
CA GLU A 46 -16.54 22.98 33.92
C GLU A 46 -16.97 24.08 34.90
N PRO A 47 -18.00 23.85 35.73
CA PRO A 47 -18.38 24.81 36.73
C PRO A 47 -17.18 24.87 37.67
N ARG A 48 -16.71 26.06 38.03
CA ARG A 48 -15.84 26.20 39.21
C ARG A 48 -16.65 25.71 40.39
N VAL A 49 -16.56 24.42 40.70
CA VAL A 49 -17.32 23.80 41.76
C VAL A 49 -16.67 24.24 43.08
N PRO A 50 -17.31 25.10 43.89
CA PRO A 50 -16.81 25.46 45.20
C PRO A 50 -17.39 24.44 46.20
N TRP A 51 -16.96 23.18 46.13
CA TRP A 51 -17.31 22.17 47.15
C TRP A 51 -16.10 21.70 47.95
N GLU A 52 -15.03 22.50 48.00
CA GLU A 52 -14.09 22.47 49.12
C GLU A 52 -14.79 22.89 50.41
N ARG A 53 -15.59 21.97 50.94
CA ARG A 53 -15.80 21.74 52.36
C ARG A 53 -16.69 20.52 52.50
N HIS A 54 -16.04 19.44 52.93
CA HIS A 54 -16.62 18.24 53.50
C HIS A 54 -17.14 17.23 52.46
N HIS A 55 -16.39 16.14 52.27
CA HIS A 55 -16.74 14.80 52.76
C HIS A 55 -15.79 13.75 52.12
N GLY A 56 -14.99 13.10 52.97
CA GLY A 56 -14.40 11.78 52.75
C GLY A 56 -13.52 11.62 51.52
N ALA A 57 -12.22 11.90 51.66
CA ALA A 57 -11.20 11.38 50.76
C ALA A 57 -11.37 9.86 50.62
N PHE A 58 -11.66 9.38 49.42
CA PHE A 58 -11.73 7.95 49.13
C PHE A 58 -10.30 7.36 49.22
N PRO A 59 -10.05 6.28 50.00
CA PRO A 59 -8.70 5.75 50.24
C PRO A 59 -7.94 5.28 48.99
N TRP A 60 -8.62 5.05 47.88
CA TRP A 60 -8.03 4.68 46.59
C TRP A 60 -7.67 5.90 45.71
N GLN A 61 -7.87 7.13 46.19
CA GLN A 61 -7.39 8.35 45.52
C GLN A 61 -5.93 8.70 45.88
N GLU A 62 -5.40 8.14 46.97
CA GLU A 62 -4.00 8.29 47.36
C GLU A 62 -3.20 7.08 46.88
N GLY A 63 -2.42 7.24 45.81
CA GLY A 63 -1.24 6.38 45.66
C GLY A 63 -0.78 6.00 44.27
N HIS A 64 -1.58 6.17 43.22
CA HIS A 64 -1.10 5.89 41.85
C HIS A 64 -1.51 7.01 40.89
N ARG A 65 -1.03 8.24 41.14
CA ARG A 65 -0.79 9.17 40.02
C ARG A 65 0.20 8.45 39.13
N PHE A 66 -0.27 7.85 38.02
CA PHE A 66 0.61 7.26 37.01
C PHE A 66 1.60 8.36 36.60
N PRO A 67 2.89 8.28 36.99
CA PRO A 67 3.83 9.39 36.81
C PRO A 67 4.14 9.74 35.35
N ASP A 68 3.50 9.04 34.41
CA ASP A 68 3.83 9.03 33.00
C ASP A 68 2.60 9.14 32.06
N ALA A 69 1.38 9.33 32.58
CA ALA A 69 0.18 9.46 31.74
C ALA A 69 0.20 10.73 30.85
N ASP A 70 1.00 11.72 31.24
CA ASP A 70 1.10 13.01 30.54
C ASP A 70 2.27 13.04 29.55
N ARG A 71 3.11 12.00 29.50
CA ARG A 71 4.18 11.92 28.51
C ARG A 71 3.53 11.58 27.17
N PRO A 72 3.60 12.47 26.16
CA PRO A 72 3.08 12.13 24.85
C PRO A 72 3.87 10.92 24.37
N ILE A 73 3.18 9.78 24.21
CA ILE A 73 3.74 8.49 23.75
C ILE A 73 4.53 8.66 22.43
N PHE A 74 4.27 9.76 21.71
CA PHE A 74 4.86 10.08 20.41
C PHE A 74 5.95 11.16 20.44
N SER A 75 6.33 11.73 21.59
CA SER A 75 7.21 12.93 21.65
C SER A 75 8.72 12.68 21.58
N GLN A 76 9.19 11.43 21.63
CA GLN A 76 10.64 11.12 21.58
C GLN A 76 10.98 9.94 20.67
N ALA A 77 10.21 9.70 19.60
CA ALA A 77 10.69 8.78 18.57
C ALA A 77 11.95 9.40 17.94
N SER A 78 13.13 8.90 18.33
CA SER A 78 14.39 9.37 17.76
C SER A 78 14.33 9.30 16.23
N PRO A 79 14.88 10.28 15.50
CA PRO A 79 14.87 10.27 14.02
C PRO A 79 15.39 8.94 13.44
N TRP A 80 16.36 8.33 14.11
CA TRP A 80 16.92 7.02 13.76
C TRP A 80 15.91 5.87 13.87
N TRP A 81 14.98 5.92 14.83
CA TRP A 81 13.93 4.92 14.97
C TRP A 81 12.89 5.03 13.85
N VAL A 82 12.51 6.25 13.47
CA VAL A 82 11.61 6.49 12.32
C VAL A 82 12.26 5.99 11.04
N LEU A 83 13.53 6.29 10.84
CA LEU A 83 14.31 5.80 9.69
C LEU A 83 14.40 4.27 9.68
N GLY A 84 14.66 3.65 10.83
CA GLY A 84 14.72 2.19 10.97
C GLY A 84 13.39 1.53 10.62
N ARG A 85 12.26 2.08 11.08
CA ARG A 85 10.92 1.58 10.76
C ARG A 85 10.62 1.66 9.25
N VAL A 86 11.01 2.77 8.64
CA VAL A 86 10.90 3.01 7.21
C VAL A 86 11.69 1.97 6.41
N LEU A 87 12.98 1.81 6.70
CA LEU A 87 13.84 0.85 6.00
C LEU A 87 13.36 -0.59 6.21
N ALA A 88 12.93 -0.93 7.42
CA ALA A 88 12.36 -2.24 7.72
C ALA A 88 11.12 -2.52 6.86
N SER A 89 10.24 -1.53 6.67
CA SER A 89 9.05 -1.67 5.82
C SER A 89 9.39 -1.85 4.34
N GLU A 90 10.41 -1.16 3.82
CA GLU A 90 10.89 -1.35 2.45
C GLU A 90 11.48 -2.74 2.24
N VAL A 91 12.38 -3.16 3.13
CA VAL A 91 13.02 -4.48 3.06
C VAL A 91 11.97 -5.58 3.16
N PHE A 92 11.00 -5.43 4.05
CA PHE A 92 9.89 -6.37 4.19
C PHE A 92 9.05 -6.46 2.91
N PHE A 93 8.65 -5.32 2.33
CA PHE A 93 7.89 -5.28 1.09
C PHE A 93 8.68 -5.87 -0.09
N PHE A 94 9.98 -5.60 -0.16
CA PHE A 94 10.87 -6.19 -1.17
C PHE A 94 10.97 -7.72 -1.01
N ILE A 95 11.14 -8.23 0.21
CA ILE A 95 11.21 -9.67 0.48
C ILE A 95 9.89 -10.35 0.08
N ILE A 96 8.75 -9.78 0.46
CA ILE A 96 7.43 -10.32 0.07
C ILE A 96 7.27 -10.29 -1.45
N GLY A 97 7.59 -9.16 -2.10
CA GLY A 97 7.49 -9.04 -3.55
C GLY A 97 8.38 -10.05 -4.27
N ALA A 98 9.61 -10.23 -3.80
CA ALA A 98 10.53 -11.23 -4.33
C ALA A 98 10.00 -12.65 -4.13
N LEU A 99 9.41 -12.94 -2.97
CA LEU A 99 8.77 -14.22 -2.68
C LEU A 99 7.59 -14.50 -3.62
N VAL A 100 6.71 -13.51 -3.84
CA VAL A 100 5.58 -13.62 -4.79
C VAL A 100 6.09 -13.91 -6.21
N VAL A 101 7.12 -13.21 -6.66
CA VAL A 101 7.74 -13.43 -7.98
C VAL A 101 8.35 -14.82 -8.07
N ALA A 102 8.99 -15.31 -7.01
CA ALA A 102 9.61 -16.62 -6.96
C ALA A 102 8.58 -17.77 -6.94
N LEU A 103 7.48 -17.61 -6.19
CA LEU A 103 6.42 -18.63 -6.10
C LEU A 103 5.57 -18.69 -7.37
N MET A 104 5.36 -17.55 -8.05
CA MET A 104 4.40 -17.45 -9.16
C MET A 104 4.93 -16.67 -10.37
N PRO A 105 6.08 -17.07 -10.96
CA PRO A 105 6.73 -16.29 -12.02
C PRO A 105 5.88 -16.15 -13.28
N ARG A 106 5.19 -17.23 -13.70
CA ARG A 106 4.31 -17.23 -14.89
C ARG A 106 3.12 -16.29 -14.73
N ARG A 107 2.49 -16.30 -13.55
CA ARG A 107 1.34 -15.43 -13.24
C ARG A 107 1.77 -13.96 -13.22
N MET A 108 2.95 -13.68 -12.67
CA MET A 108 3.50 -12.33 -12.66
C MET A 108 3.76 -11.81 -14.08
N GLN A 109 4.29 -12.63 -14.98
CA GLN A 109 4.48 -12.24 -16.38
C GLN A 109 3.16 -11.92 -17.08
N ALA A 110 2.10 -12.70 -16.85
CA ALA A 110 0.77 -12.42 -17.38
C ALA A 110 0.19 -11.10 -16.84
N LEU A 111 0.35 -10.83 -15.54
CA LEU A 111 -0.04 -9.56 -14.92
C LEU A 111 0.71 -8.37 -15.52
N LEU A 112 2.03 -8.49 -15.71
CA LEU A 112 2.84 -7.44 -16.31
C LEU A 112 2.46 -7.18 -17.77
N ALA A 113 2.16 -8.23 -18.54
CA ALA A 113 1.68 -8.09 -19.91
C ALA A 113 0.34 -7.32 -19.97
N ALA A 114 -0.58 -7.62 -19.06
CA ALA A 114 -1.85 -6.89 -18.95
C ALA A 114 -1.66 -5.42 -18.56
N LEU A 115 -0.73 -5.11 -17.66
CA LEU A 115 -0.40 -3.73 -17.26
C LEU A 115 0.30 -2.92 -18.37
N GLN A 116 0.98 -3.60 -19.30
CA GLN A 116 1.64 -2.95 -20.44
C GLN A 116 0.68 -2.62 -21.58
N ALA A 117 -0.48 -3.28 -21.66
CA ALA A 117 -1.52 -2.99 -22.65
C ALA A 117 -2.17 -1.63 -22.38
N ARG A 118 -1.58 -0.56 -22.93
CA ARG A 118 -1.95 0.86 -22.70
C ARG A 118 -3.44 1.12 -22.92
N GLU A 119 -4.05 0.50 -23.92
CA GLU A 119 -5.47 0.63 -24.27
C GLU A 119 -6.41 0.17 -23.15
N ARG A 120 -5.98 -0.76 -22.29
CA ARG A 120 -6.80 -1.31 -21.20
C ARG A 120 -6.54 -0.65 -19.85
N SER A 121 -5.57 0.26 -19.75
CA SER A 121 -5.14 0.85 -18.48
C SER A 121 -6.27 1.54 -17.70
N THR A 122 -7.10 2.33 -18.37
CA THR A 122 -8.26 3.01 -17.76
C THR A 122 -9.33 1.99 -17.32
N GLY A 123 -9.56 0.94 -18.11
CA GLY A 123 -10.48 -0.14 -17.77
C GLY A 123 -10.03 -0.91 -16.53
N LEU A 124 -8.73 -1.17 -16.39
CA LEU A 124 -8.16 -1.84 -15.22
C LEU A 124 -8.35 -1.02 -13.94
N LEU A 125 -8.15 0.30 -14.00
CA LEU A 125 -8.44 1.20 -12.87
C LEU A 125 -9.92 1.16 -12.49
N GLY A 126 -10.82 1.19 -13.48
CA GLY A 126 -12.26 1.07 -13.26
C GLY A 126 -12.66 -0.25 -12.61
N ILE A 127 -12.11 -1.38 -13.08
CA ILE A 127 -12.34 -2.71 -12.49
C ILE A 127 -11.81 -2.73 -11.05
N GLY A 128 -10.61 -2.21 -10.81
CA GLY A 128 -10.04 -2.13 -9.47
C GLY A 128 -10.91 -1.32 -8.52
N PHE A 129 -11.40 -0.16 -8.97
CA PHE A 129 -12.28 0.70 -8.18
C PHE A 129 -13.61 0.01 -7.86
N LEU A 130 -14.27 -0.55 -8.86
CA LEU A 130 -15.52 -1.27 -8.68
C LEU A 130 -15.35 -2.47 -7.75
N SER A 131 -14.22 -3.16 -7.84
CA SER A 131 -13.89 -4.29 -6.96
C SER A 131 -13.64 -3.85 -5.52
N GLY A 132 -12.99 -2.70 -5.31
CA GLY A 132 -12.84 -2.09 -3.98
C GLY A 132 -14.19 -1.71 -3.36
N VAL A 133 -15.08 -1.08 -4.13
CA VAL A 133 -16.44 -0.73 -3.70
C VAL A 133 -17.23 -2.00 -3.36
N LEU A 134 -17.18 -3.02 -4.23
CA LEU A 134 -17.85 -4.30 -4.00
C LEU A 134 -17.31 -4.99 -2.74
N PHE A 135 -16.00 -4.97 -2.52
CA PHE A 135 -15.39 -5.53 -1.32
C PHE A 135 -15.89 -4.83 -0.05
N VAL A 136 -15.94 -3.50 -0.03
CA VAL A 136 -16.46 -2.73 1.12
C VAL A 136 -17.92 -3.08 1.38
N ALA A 137 -18.75 -3.15 0.33
CA ALA A 137 -20.15 -3.54 0.46
C ALA A 137 -20.31 -4.97 1.03
N LEU A 138 -19.52 -5.93 0.52
CA LEU A 138 -19.50 -7.31 1.02
C LEU A 138 -19.00 -7.41 2.45
N ALA A 139 -17.97 -6.65 2.82
CA ALA A 139 -17.43 -6.63 4.18
C ALA A 139 -18.44 -6.04 5.18
N VAL A 140 -19.14 -4.97 4.81
CA VAL A 140 -20.23 -4.39 5.62
C VAL A 140 -21.37 -5.40 5.77
N LEU A 141 -21.80 -6.03 4.68
CA LEU A 141 -22.85 -7.05 4.71
C LEU A 141 -22.44 -8.27 5.57
N ALA A 142 -21.19 -8.70 5.48
CA ALA A 142 -20.64 -9.77 6.28
C ALA A 142 -20.56 -9.40 7.77
N ALA A 143 -20.23 -8.15 8.10
CA ALA A 143 -20.19 -7.65 9.47
C ALA A 143 -21.58 -7.59 10.13
N PHE A 144 -22.63 -7.28 9.36
CA PHE A 144 -24.01 -7.25 9.87
C PHE A 144 -24.72 -8.61 9.85
N SER A 145 -24.18 -9.60 9.16
CA SER A 145 -24.76 -10.94 9.13
C SER A 145 -24.09 -11.86 10.14
N LEU A 146 -24.90 -12.57 10.93
CA LEU A 146 -24.40 -13.58 11.87
C LEU A 146 -23.62 -14.69 11.13
N ILE A 147 -24.06 -15.02 9.91
CA ILE A 147 -23.42 -16.00 9.02
C ILE A 147 -22.14 -15.44 8.39
N GLY A 148 -22.05 -14.14 8.12
CA GLY A 148 -20.90 -13.52 7.43
C GLY A 148 -19.70 -13.28 8.33
N LEU A 149 -19.89 -13.16 9.64
CA LEU A 149 -18.83 -12.92 10.62
C LEU A 149 -17.65 -13.93 10.54
N PRO A 150 -17.87 -15.26 10.42
CA PRO A 150 -16.77 -16.21 10.19
C PRO A 150 -16.10 -16.08 8.81
N PHE A 151 -16.79 -15.56 7.79
CA PHE A 151 -16.22 -15.35 6.46
C PHE A 151 -15.44 -14.04 6.34
N LEU A 152 -15.71 -13.06 7.21
CA LEU A 152 -15.03 -11.76 7.21
C LEU A 152 -13.48 -11.86 7.25
N PRO A 153 -12.85 -12.64 8.16
CA PRO A 153 -11.39 -12.78 8.15
C PRO A 153 -10.86 -13.41 6.86
N LEU A 154 -11.57 -14.40 6.30
CA LEU A 154 -11.19 -15.02 5.03
C LEU A 154 -11.25 -14.02 3.87
N LEU A 155 -12.32 -13.20 3.83
CA LEU A 155 -12.51 -12.16 2.83
C LEU A 155 -11.38 -11.12 2.91
N LEU A 156 -11.03 -10.67 4.13
CA LEU A 156 -9.92 -9.74 4.37
C LEU A 156 -8.58 -10.31 3.92
N ILE A 157 -8.30 -11.59 4.20
CA ILE A 157 -7.05 -12.25 3.78
C ILE A 157 -6.97 -12.33 2.25
N LEU A 158 -8.05 -12.76 1.59
CA LEU A 158 -8.09 -12.85 0.12
C LEU A 158 -7.88 -11.49 -0.54
N PHE A 159 -8.52 -10.45 -0.01
CA PHE A 159 -8.34 -9.10 -0.51
C PHE A 159 -6.93 -8.58 -0.27
N ALA A 160 -6.36 -8.78 0.93
CA ALA A 160 -4.99 -8.40 1.24
C ALA A 160 -3.98 -9.10 0.32
N LEU A 161 -4.18 -10.39 0.01
CA LEU A 161 -3.37 -11.13 -0.95
C LEU A 161 -3.49 -10.55 -2.36
N ALA A 162 -4.71 -10.33 -2.86
CA ALA A 162 -4.94 -9.78 -4.19
C ALA A 162 -4.36 -8.36 -4.33
N TRP A 163 -4.57 -7.51 -3.32
CA TRP A 163 -4.01 -6.16 -3.24
C TRP A 163 -2.49 -6.19 -3.19
N GLY A 164 -1.90 -7.07 -2.37
CA GLY A 164 -0.45 -7.23 -2.25
C GLY A 164 0.20 -7.67 -3.57
N VAL A 165 -0.36 -8.69 -4.24
CA VAL A 165 0.11 -9.14 -5.56
C VAL A 165 -0.03 -8.01 -6.59
N GLY A 166 -1.14 -7.28 -6.56
CA GLY A 166 -1.36 -6.11 -7.42
C GLY A 166 -0.32 -5.02 -7.22
N LEU A 167 0.00 -4.67 -5.98
CA LEU A 167 1.04 -3.70 -5.64
C LEU A 167 2.43 -4.15 -6.10
N VAL A 168 2.76 -5.44 -5.96
CA VAL A 168 4.04 -5.99 -6.45
C VAL A 168 4.15 -5.86 -7.97
N ALA A 169 3.08 -6.19 -8.71
CA ALA A 169 3.04 -6.03 -10.16
C ALA A 169 3.17 -4.55 -10.58
N ALA A 170 2.47 -3.65 -9.89
CA ALA A 170 2.59 -2.21 -10.09
C ALA A 170 4.02 -1.71 -9.80
N ALA A 171 4.68 -2.24 -8.76
CA ALA A 171 6.06 -1.88 -8.41
C ALA A 171 7.02 -2.29 -9.50
N ILE A 172 6.96 -3.54 -9.96
CA ILE A 172 7.79 -4.00 -11.07
C ILE A 172 7.57 -3.14 -12.31
N ARG A 173 6.31 -2.80 -12.64
CA ARG A 173 5.99 -1.95 -13.79
C ARG A 173 6.58 -0.54 -13.64
N LEU A 174 6.48 0.05 -12.46
CA LEU A 174 7.05 1.35 -12.15
C LEU A 174 8.58 1.31 -12.25
N GLY A 175 9.22 0.27 -11.72
CA GLY A 175 10.66 0.08 -11.80
C GLY A 175 11.16 -0.16 -13.23
N GLN A 176 10.40 -0.88 -14.07
CA GLN A 176 10.69 -0.99 -15.49
C GLN A 176 10.70 0.39 -16.16
N TRP A 177 9.70 1.23 -15.83
CA TRP A 177 9.62 2.60 -16.36
C TRP A 177 10.81 3.46 -15.90
N VAL A 178 11.10 3.52 -14.60
CA VAL A 178 12.27 4.22 -14.05
C VAL A 178 13.58 3.72 -14.67
N GLY A 179 13.69 2.41 -14.82
CA GLY A 179 14.83 1.81 -15.47
C GLY A 179 14.93 2.30 -16.93
N THR A 180 13.85 2.32 -17.72
CA THR A 180 13.93 2.78 -19.13
C THR A 180 14.51 4.19 -19.25
N LEU A 181 14.21 5.08 -18.30
CA LEU A 181 14.82 6.40 -18.20
C LEU A 181 16.33 6.35 -17.95
N THR A 182 16.80 5.40 -17.14
CA THR A 182 18.24 5.25 -16.77
C THR A 182 19.06 4.41 -17.73
N ARG A 183 18.46 3.86 -18.80
CA ARG A 183 19.14 3.09 -19.88
C ARG A 183 20.05 1.94 -19.40
N ILE A 184 19.75 1.31 -18.26
CA ILE A 184 20.50 0.15 -17.75
C ILE A 184 20.23 -1.08 -18.66
N PRO A 185 21.23 -1.70 -19.32
CA PRO A 185 21.06 -2.92 -20.11
C PRO A 185 20.96 -4.19 -19.23
N ASP A 186 20.36 -5.26 -19.76
CA ASP A 186 20.18 -6.59 -19.15
C ASP A 186 19.58 -6.59 -17.75
N ARG A 187 18.26 -6.38 -17.68
CA ARG A 187 17.55 -6.27 -16.39
C ARG A 187 16.90 -7.55 -15.95
N HIS A 188 17.11 -7.86 -14.68
CA HIS A 188 16.39 -8.88 -13.97
C HIS A 188 15.10 -8.30 -13.37
N ILE A 189 14.03 -9.09 -13.34
CA ILE A 189 12.74 -8.72 -12.71
C ILE A 189 12.88 -8.26 -11.25
N LEU A 190 13.84 -8.79 -10.51
CA LEU A 190 14.13 -8.40 -9.13
C LEU A 190 14.72 -6.99 -9.02
N LEU A 191 15.48 -6.56 -10.04
CA LEU A 191 16.01 -5.21 -10.11
C LEU A 191 14.89 -4.22 -10.41
N ASP A 192 13.98 -4.57 -11.32
CA ASP A 192 12.78 -3.77 -11.58
C ASP A 192 11.90 -3.69 -10.32
N LEU A 193 11.73 -4.79 -9.58
CA LEU A 193 11.05 -4.74 -8.29
C LEU A 193 11.74 -3.78 -7.32
N ALA A 194 13.06 -3.90 -7.13
CA ALA A 194 13.82 -3.03 -6.23
C ALA A 194 13.66 -1.54 -6.60
N LEU A 195 13.80 -1.20 -7.88
CA LEU A 195 13.60 0.17 -8.38
C LEU A 195 12.17 0.65 -8.16
N GLY A 196 11.19 -0.23 -8.35
CA GLY A 196 9.78 0.05 -8.12
C GLY A 196 9.45 0.35 -6.67
N VAL A 197 9.92 -0.50 -5.75
CA VAL A 197 9.75 -0.32 -4.30
C VAL A 197 10.37 1.02 -3.88
N LEU A 198 11.57 1.29 -4.36
CA LEU A 198 12.30 2.51 -4.03
C LEU A 198 11.61 3.77 -4.59
N ALA A 199 11.04 3.68 -5.79
CA ALA A 199 10.23 4.75 -6.38
C ALA A 199 8.92 4.95 -5.59
N PHE A 200 8.23 3.87 -5.22
CA PHE A 200 7.04 3.94 -4.38
C PHE A 200 7.31 4.58 -3.04
N PHE A 201 8.43 4.24 -2.43
CA PHE A 201 8.80 4.81 -1.16
C PHE A 201 9.18 6.29 -1.28
N THR A 202 9.92 6.67 -2.35
CA THR A 202 10.23 8.08 -2.63
C THR A 202 8.94 8.89 -2.79
N LEU A 203 7.95 8.37 -3.53
CA LEU A 203 6.62 8.99 -3.65
C LEU A 203 5.84 8.94 -2.33
N GLY A 204 6.01 7.85 -1.58
CA GLY A 204 5.41 7.54 -0.28
C GLY A 204 5.82 8.50 0.83
N SER A 205 7.02 9.07 0.73
CA SER A 205 7.55 10.02 1.71
C SER A 205 6.72 11.30 1.81
N ILE A 206 6.00 11.67 0.74
CA ILE A 206 5.09 12.81 0.72
C ILE A 206 3.72 12.32 1.19
N PRO A 207 3.17 12.78 2.33
CA PRO A 207 1.99 12.16 2.94
C PRO A 207 0.78 12.02 2.00
N LEU A 208 0.46 13.08 1.26
CA LEU A 208 -0.70 13.09 0.36
C LEU A 208 -0.43 12.32 -0.95
N LEU A 209 0.73 12.54 -1.56
CA LEU A 209 1.10 11.85 -2.80
C LEU A 209 1.35 10.36 -2.57
N GLY A 210 1.90 9.98 -1.42
CA GLY A 210 2.16 8.60 -1.05
C GLY A 210 0.89 7.79 -0.93
N VAL A 211 -0.09 8.30 -0.18
CA VAL A 211 -1.41 7.66 -0.05
C VAL A 211 -2.10 7.57 -1.42
N LEU A 212 -2.08 8.65 -2.20
CA LEU A 212 -2.69 8.67 -3.53
C LEU A 212 -2.01 7.68 -4.49
N THR A 213 -0.68 7.62 -4.48
CA THR A 213 0.10 6.72 -5.35
C THR A 213 -0.14 5.26 -4.97
N LEU A 214 -0.11 4.93 -3.67
CA LEU A 214 -0.39 3.58 -3.19
C LEU A 214 -1.84 3.17 -3.49
N PHE A 215 -2.79 4.09 -3.34
CA PHE A 215 -4.19 3.85 -3.65
C PHE A 215 -4.39 3.59 -5.14
N LEU A 216 -3.87 4.46 -6.02
CA LEU A 216 -3.95 4.28 -7.47
C LEU A 216 -3.22 3.02 -7.94
N ALA A 217 -2.03 2.75 -7.41
CA ALA A 217 -1.28 1.55 -7.73
C ALA A 217 -1.98 0.27 -7.26
N GLY A 218 -2.57 0.31 -6.07
CA GLY A 218 -3.33 -0.80 -5.52
C GLY A 218 -4.61 -1.06 -6.29
N LEU A 219 -5.36 0.00 -6.67
CA LEU A 219 -6.51 -0.13 -7.57
C LEU A 219 -6.11 -0.71 -8.92
N TRP A 220 -5.05 -0.19 -9.52
CA TRP A 220 -4.58 -0.64 -10.82
C TRP A 220 -4.10 -2.10 -10.77
N GLY A 221 -3.36 -2.45 -9.72
CA GLY A 221 -2.91 -3.81 -9.44
C GLY A 221 -4.07 -4.78 -9.17
N LEU A 222 -5.01 -4.39 -8.30
CA LEU A 222 -6.19 -5.19 -7.96
C LEU A 222 -7.05 -5.44 -9.21
N GLY A 223 -7.31 -4.39 -9.99
CA GLY A 223 -8.04 -4.49 -11.25
C GLY A 223 -7.36 -5.44 -12.23
N THR A 224 -6.02 -5.42 -12.29
CA THR A 224 -5.24 -6.37 -13.10
C THR A 224 -5.37 -7.80 -12.60
N VAL A 225 -5.25 -8.02 -11.28
CA VAL A 225 -5.41 -9.36 -10.68
C VAL A 225 -6.80 -9.93 -10.98
N ILE A 226 -7.84 -9.11 -10.91
CA ILE A 226 -9.21 -9.54 -11.17
C ILE A 226 -9.45 -9.76 -12.67
N ALA A 227 -9.03 -8.82 -13.52
CA ALA A 227 -9.19 -8.90 -14.96
C ALA A 227 -8.46 -10.12 -15.57
N THR A 228 -7.32 -10.49 -14.98
CA THR A 228 -6.51 -11.65 -15.42
C THR A 228 -6.83 -12.93 -14.65
N ARG A 229 -7.82 -12.93 -13.74
CA ARG A 229 -8.13 -14.07 -12.86
C ARG A 229 -6.88 -14.64 -12.16
N MET A 230 -6.05 -13.77 -11.59
CA MET A 230 -4.74 -14.09 -11.00
C MET A 230 -3.70 -14.61 -12.01
N GLY A 231 -3.71 -14.12 -13.24
CA GLY A 231 -2.70 -14.43 -14.25
C GLY A 231 -2.97 -15.71 -15.05
N ASP A 232 -4.23 -16.07 -15.26
CA ASP A 232 -4.62 -17.14 -16.18
C ASP A 232 -4.37 -16.69 -17.64
N PRO A 233 -3.48 -17.35 -18.40
CA PRO A 233 -3.18 -16.99 -19.79
C PRO A 233 -4.37 -17.11 -20.73
N SER A 234 -5.40 -17.89 -20.35
CA SER A 234 -6.51 -18.24 -21.24
C SER A 234 -7.51 -17.11 -21.47
N GLY A 235 -7.62 -16.13 -20.57
CA GLY A 235 -8.54 -14.99 -20.67
C GLY A 235 -10.01 -15.38 -20.90
N TRP A 236 -10.91 -14.41 -21.05
CA TRP A 236 -12.21 -14.69 -21.66
C TRP A 236 -12.00 -14.88 -23.17
N GLN A 237 -11.73 -16.12 -23.59
CA GLN A 237 -11.92 -16.50 -24.99
C GLN A 237 -13.41 -16.50 -25.27
N LEU A 238 -13.91 -15.34 -25.70
CA LEU A 238 -15.08 -15.29 -26.57
C LEU A 238 -14.64 -15.85 -27.93
N THR A 239 -14.36 -17.15 -27.98
CA THR A 239 -14.47 -17.90 -29.22
C THR A 239 -15.94 -17.86 -29.55
N TRP A 240 -16.36 -16.82 -30.27
CA TRP A 240 -17.57 -16.89 -31.06
C TRP A 240 -17.43 -18.17 -31.89
N PRO A 241 -18.48 -19.02 -31.96
CA PRO A 241 -18.49 -20.08 -32.95
C PRO A 241 -18.19 -19.39 -34.29
N GLU A 242 -17.01 -19.64 -34.86
CA GLU A 242 -16.79 -19.29 -36.26
C GLU A 242 -17.96 -19.95 -36.99
N GLU A 243 -18.77 -19.12 -37.67
CA GLU A 243 -19.82 -19.60 -38.55
C GLU A 243 -19.20 -20.71 -39.38
N THR A 244 -19.62 -21.95 -39.13
CA THR A 244 -19.19 -23.08 -39.94
C THR A 244 -19.47 -22.67 -41.39
N PRO A 245 -18.46 -22.62 -42.27
CA PRO A 245 -18.66 -22.17 -43.64
C PRO A 245 -19.85 -22.94 -44.21
N SER A 246 -20.89 -22.22 -44.61
CA SER A 246 -22.07 -22.87 -45.17
C SER A 246 -21.61 -23.64 -46.40
N THR A 247 -22.04 -24.89 -46.50
CA THR A 247 -21.71 -25.80 -47.59
C THR A 247 -22.16 -25.28 -48.98
N ASP A 248 -22.80 -24.11 -49.02
CA ASP A 248 -23.30 -23.45 -50.22
C ASP A 248 -22.19 -22.70 -51.00
N ASP A 249 -21.01 -22.49 -50.42
CA ASP A 249 -19.84 -21.89 -51.10
C ASP A 249 -18.96 -22.92 -51.85
N ILE A 250 -19.41 -24.17 -51.96
CA ILE A 250 -18.70 -25.26 -52.68
C ILE A 250 -19.45 -25.68 -53.96
N ALA A 251 -20.32 -24.84 -54.49
CA ALA A 251 -21.07 -25.08 -55.73
C ALA A 251 -20.59 -24.22 -56.90
#